data_AF-A0A3C0ZXE2-F1
#
_entry.id   AF-A0A3C0ZXE2-F1
#
_cell.length_a   1.000
_cell.length_b   1.000
_cell.length_c   1.000
_cell.angle_alpha   90.00
_cell.angle_beta   90.00
_cell.angle_gamma   90.00
#
_symmetry.space_group_name_H-M   'P 1'
#
loop_
_entity.id
_entity.type
_entity.pdbx_description
1 polymer ?
#
loop_
_entity_poly.entity_id
_entity_poly.type
_entity_poly.pdbx_seq_one_letter_code
_entity_poly.pdbx_strand_id
1 'polypeptide(L)'
;MKTNNLKITFNAPVTLGFVFLSFAVLAAGALTRGMSTQMLFMTWHSSLLNPLTWLRFFTHVLGHAGWQHYVGNMSYILLLGPMLEEKYGSEKILEVIGVTALITGVVNYILFPASALCGASGVVFAFILLTSFTNVRYGEIPLTFILVALVFIGQQVAEGLFLSDNISQFLQGCV
;
A
#
# COMPACT_ATOMS: atom_id res chain seq x y z
N MET A 1 5.27 31.34 34.51
CA MET A 1 5.11 31.11 33.05
C MET A 1 4.98 29.62 32.82
N LYS A 2 3.87 29.15 32.22
CA LYS A 2 3.68 27.74 31.88
C LYS A 2 4.52 27.47 30.62
N THR A 3 5.64 26.77 30.75
CA THR A 3 6.37 26.26 29.59
C THR A 3 5.50 25.18 28.96
N ASN A 4 4.86 25.49 27.83
CA ASN A 4 4.19 24.47 27.03
C ASN A 4 5.28 23.54 26.48
N ASN A 5 5.54 22.45 27.18
CA ASN A 5 6.40 21.39 26.67
C ASN A 5 5.73 20.84 25.40
N LEU A 6 6.46 20.86 24.29
CA LEU A 6 6.04 20.22 23.05
C LEU A 6 5.76 18.74 23.35
N LYS A 7 4.50 18.33 23.28
CA LYS A 7 4.09 16.93 23.52
C LYS A 7 3.89 16.24 22.17
N ILE A 8 4.87 15.44 21.76
CA ILE A 8 4.73 14.55 20.61
C ILE A 8 3.79 13.40 21.04
N THR A 9 2.73 13.15 20.27
CA THR A 9 1.75 12.10 20.57
C THR A 9 1.67 11.10 19.42
N PHE A 10 1.47 9.84 19.77
CA PHE A 10 1.29 8.74 18.82
C PHE A 10 -0.21 8.55 18.58
N ASN A 11 -0.81 9.49 17.85
CA ASN A 11 -2.26 9.61 17.69
C ASN A 11 -2.87 8.62 16.67
N ALA A 12 -2.05 7.96 15.86
CA ALA A 12 -2.49 7.01 14.84
C ALA A 12 -1.57 5.77 14.83
N PRO A 13 -1.69 4.86 15.82
CA PRO A 13 -0.73 3.79 16.03
C PRO A 13 -0.60 2.82 14.85
N VAL A 14 -1.70 2.49 14.15
CA VAL A 14 -1.65 1.59 13.00
C VAL A 14 -1.02 2.29 11.80
N THR A 15 -1.43 3.53 11.53
CA THR A 15 -0.86 4.33 10.43
C THR A 15 0.64 4.53 10.62
N LEU A 16 1.06 5.01 11.79
CA LEU A 16 2.48 5.25 12.08
C LEU A 16 3.26 3.94 12.14
N GLY A 17 2.68 2.88 12.72
CA GLY A 17 3.28 1.54 12.71
C GLY A 17 3.53 1.02 11.31
N PHE A 18 2.57 1.18 10.40
CA PHE A 18 2.69 0.79 9.00
C PHE A 18 3.80 1.58 8.29
N VAL A 19 3.89 2.89 8.51
CA VAL A 19 4.93 3.76 7.94
C VAL A 19 6.31 3.34 8.42
N PHE A 20 6.50 3.19 9.73
CA PHE A 20 7.80 2.78 10.28
C PHE A 20 8.20 1.36 9.89
N LEU A 21 7.25 0.43 9.84
CA LEU A 21 7.50 -0.93 9.39
C LEU A 21 7.90 -0.96 7.91
N SER A 22 7.19 -0.22 7.05
CA SER A 22 7.52 -0.10 5.62
C SER A 22 8.89 0.54 5.41
N PHE A 23 9.27 1.52 6.23
CA PHE A 23 10.61 2.10 6.21
C PHE A 23 11.68 1.09 6.61
N ALA A 24 11.44 0.31 7.67
CA ALA A 24 12.36 -0.74 8.11
C ALA A 24 12.56 -1.81 7.02
N VAL A 25 11.49 -2.17 6.31
CA VAL A 25 11.53 -3.07 5.14
C VAL A 25 12.36 -2.46 4.01
N LEU A 26 12.15 -1.18 3.67
CA LEU A 26 12.94 -0.50 2.65
C LEU A 26 14.44 -0.46 3.01
N ALA A 27 14.76 -0.16 4.28
CA ALA A 27 16.13 -0.15 4.76
C ALA A 27 16.76 -1.54 4.73
N ALA A 28 16.03 -2.58 5.14
CA ALA A 28 16.48 -3.97 5.01
C ALA A 28 16.72 -4.35 3.55
N GLY A 29 15.85 -3.92 2.63
CA GLY A 29 16.02 -4.03 1.19
C GLY A 29 17.34 -3.41 0.73
N ALA A 30 17.62 -2.16 1.12
CA ALA A 30 18.86 -1.48 0.78
C ALA A 30 20.12 -2.22 1.30
N LEU A 31 20.09 -2.70 2.55
CA LEU A 31 21.20 -3.45 3.16
C LEU A 31 21.44 -4.82 2.50
N THR A 32 20.38 -5.45 1.99
CA THR A 32 20.42 -6.77 1.35
C THR A 32 20.47 -6.70 -0.17
N ARG A 33 20.68 -5.51 -0.75
CA ARG A 33 20.67 -5.26 -2.20
C ARG A 33 19.38 -5.78 -2.89
N GLY A 34 18.24 -5.61 -2.23
CA GLY A 34 16.90 -5.98 -2.71
C GLY A 34 16.47 -7.41 -2.38
N MET A 35 17.36 -8.28 -1.90
CA MET A 35 17.05 -9.70 -1.68
C MET A 35 15.93 -9.90 -0.65
N SER A 36 15.94 -9.18 0.47
CA SER A 36 14.88 -9.30 1.48
C SER A 36 13.52 -8.84 0.94
N THR A 37 13.49 -7.75 0.18
CA THR A 37 12.29 -7.25 -0.50
C THR A 37 11.75 -8.31 -1.46
N GLN A 38 12.60 -8.84 -2.33
CA GLN A 38 12.21 -9.87 -3.30
C GLN A 38 11.70 -11.14 -2.63
N MET A 39 12.33 -11.61 -1.55
CA MET A 39 11.92 -12.88 -0.93
C MET A 39 10.65 -12.77 -0.09
N LEU A 40 10.43 -11.64 0.58
CA LEU A 40 9.41 -11.52 1.64
C LEU A 40 8.38 -10.43 1.40
N PHE A 41 8.68 -9.38 0.62
CA PHE A 41 7.85 -8.18 0.50
C PHE A 41 7.48 -7.86 -0.96
N MET A 42 7.53 -8.88 -1.81
CA MET A 42 7.00 -8.88 -3.16
C MET A 42 6.10 -10.11 -3.31
N THR A 43 5.02 -10.01 -4.08
CA THR A 43 4.19 -11.15 -4.44
C THR A 43 4.22 -11.37 -5.94
N TRP A 44 4.23 -12.64 -6.36
CA TRP A 44 4.23 -13.05 -7.77
C TRP A 44 3.64 -14.46 -7.87
N HIS A 45 3.37 -14.91 -9.09
CA HIS A 45 2.84 -16.24 -9.33
C HIS A 45 3.82 -17.32 -8.86
N SER A 46 3.44 -18.06 -7.82
CA SER A 46 4.24 -19.10 -7.19
C SER A 46 3.35 -20.13 -6.49
N SER A 47 3.82 -21.37 -6.33
CA SER A 47 2.97 -22.47 -5.83
C SER A 47 2.19 -22.11 -4.56
N LEU A 48 0.88 -22.37 -4.55
CA LEU A 48 0.01 -22.22 -3.37
C LEU A 48 0.33 -23.22 -2.25
N LEU A 49 1.10 -24.27 -2.55
CA LEU A 49 1.63 -25.21 -1.56
C LEU A 49 2.80 -24.60 -0.76
N ASN A 50 3.39 -23.50 -1.24
CA ASN A 50 4.43 -22.80 -0.51
C ASN A 50 3.80 -21.82 0.49
N PRO A 51 4.04 -21.95 1.81
CA PRO A 51 3.49 -21.03 2.81
C PRO A 51 3.94 -19.58 2.60
N LEU A 52 5.11 -19.36 2.00
CA LEU A 52 5.58 -18.01 1.67
C LEU A 52 4.69 -17.30 0.65
N THR A 53 3.96 -18.03 -0.20
CA THR A 53 3.03 -17.41 -1.17
C THR A 53 1.91 -16.68 -0.44
N TRP A 54 1.32 -17.32 0.57
CA TRP A 54 0.28 -16.73 1.40
C TRP A 54 0.80 -15.57 2.23
N LEU A 55 2.01 -15.67 2.77
CA LEU A 55 2.64 -14.56 3.49
C LEU A 55 2.81 -13.34 2.58
N ARG A 56 3.32 -13.54 1.36
CA ARG A 56 3.57 -12.48 0.37
C ARG A 56 2.29 -11.77 -0.08
N PHE A 57 1.13 -12.42 -0.05
CA PHE A 57 -0.15 -11.74 -0.28
C PHE A 57 -0.42 -10.62 0.72
N PHE A 58 0.10 -10.70 1.94
CA PHE A 58 -0.06 -9.63 2.93
C PHE A 58 1.15 -8.71 2.99
N THR A 59 2.36 -9.26 2.95
CA THR A 59 3.57 -8.48 3.22
C THR A 59 4.01 -7.59 2.06
N HIS A 60 3.53 -7.84 0.82
CA HIS A 60 3.93 -7.02 -0.34
C HIS A 60 3.60 -5.53 -0.20
N VAL A 61 2.57 -5.17 0.60
CA VAL A 61 2.21 -3.76 0.82
C VAL A 61 3.26 -3.00 1.64
N LEU A 62 4.14 -3.70 2.35
CA LEU A 62 5.24 -3.10 3.12
C LEU A 62 6.49 -2.89 2.25
N GLY A 63 6.64 -3.69 1.18
CA GLY A 63 7.77 -3.62 0.25
C GLY A 63 7.68 -2.43 -0.66
N HIS A 64 8.81 -1.81 -0.97
CA HIS A 64 8.89 -0.68 -1.89
C HIS A 64 10.13 -0.80 -2.77
N ALA A 65 9.99 -0.39 -4.03
CA ALA A 65 11.04 -0.48 -5.04
C ALA A 65 12.21 0.47 -4.74
N GLY A 66 11.90 1.68 -4.26
CA GLY A 66 12.90 2.66 -3.90
C GLY A 66 12.33 3.79 -3.04
N TRP A 67 13.19 4.77 -2.78
CA TRP A 67 12.87 5.92 -1.93
C TRP A 67 11.67 6.71 -2.44
N GLN A 68 11.62 6.99 -3.75
CA GLN A 68 10.55 7.76 -4.39
C GLN A 68 9.20 7.03 -4.27
N HIS A 69 9.19 5.71 -4.51
CA HIS A 69 7.99 4.90 -4.37
C HIS A 69 7.48 4.87 -2.91
N TYR A 70 8.38 4.68 -1.95
CA TYR A 70 8.04 4.74 -0.53
C TYR A 70 7.48 6.10 -0.12
N VAL A 71 8.18 7.20 -0.45
CA VAL A 71 7.73 8.56 -0.09
C VAL A 71 6.39 8.89 -0.72
N GLY A 72 6.16 8.49 -1.98
CA GLY A 72 4.88 8.67 -2.66
C GLY A 72 3.73 8.03 -1.89
N ASN A 73 3.85 6.75 -1.55
CA ASN A 73 2.80 6.04 -0.81
C ASN A 73 2.64 6.56 0.62
N MET A 74 3.75 6.73 1.35
CA MET A 74 3.68 7.15 2.75
C MET A 74 3.19 8.58 2.91
N SER A 75 3.39 9.47 1.93
CA SER A 75 2.82 10.82 1.99
C SER A 75 1.29 10.78 2.04
N TYR A 76 0.65 9.95 1.20
CA TYR A 76 -0.80 9.79 1.25
C TYR A 76 -1.27 9.04 2.51
N ILE A 77 -0.55 8.00 2.94
CA ILE A 77 -0.89 7.26 4.15
C ILE A 77 -0.79 8.15 5.40
N LEU A 78 0.24 8.98 5.51
CA LEU A 78 0.39 9.93 6.62
C LEU A 78 -0.63 11.07 6.58
N LEU A 79 -1.05 11.49 5.38
CA LEU A 79 -2.05 12.54 5.22
C LEU A 79 -3.46 12.05 5.58
N LEU A 80 -3.82 10.84 5.14
CA LEU A 80 -5.19 10.33 5.24
C LEU A 80 -5.38 9.39 6.43
N GLY A 81 -4.36 8.58 6.73
CA GLY A 81 -4.40 7.53 7.75
C GLY A 81 -4.78 8.03 9.13
N PRO A 82 -4.17 9.09 9.70
CA PRO A 82 -4.51 9.55 11.05
C PRO A 82 -5.96 10.00 11.18
N MET A 83 -6.48 10.71 10.18
CA MET A 83 -7.88 11.14 10.15
C MET A 83 -8.84 9.95 10.03
N LEU A 84 -8.51 8.97 9.19
CA LEU A 84 -9.29 7.74 9.06
C LEU A 84 -9.25 6.91 10.35
N GLU A 85 -8.09 6.80 10.99
CA GLU A 85 -7.88 6.05 12.22
C GLU A 85 -8.59 6.70 13.41
N GLU A 86 -8.60 8.03 13.49
CA GLU A 86 -9.39 8.77 14.47
C GLU A 86 -10.90 8.55 14.26
N LYS A 87 -11.35 8.52 13.00
CA LYS A 87 -12.78 8.39 12.66
C LYS A 87 -13.32 6.97 12.80
N TYR A 88 -12.57 5.97 12.37
CA TYR A 88 -13.01 4.57 12.28
C TYR A 88 -12.39 3.66 13.34
N GLY A 89 -11.35 4.14 14.03
CA GLY A 89 -10.58 3.36 15.00
C GLY A 89 -9.46 2.52 14.38
N SER A 90 -8.41 2.31 15.17
CA SER A 90 -7.21 1.54 14.78
C SER A 90 -7.52 0.13 14.26
N GLU A 91 -8.42 -0.60 14.92
CA GLU A 91 -8.78 -1.97 14.52
C GLU A 91 -9.36 -2.00 13.10
N LYS A 92 -10.20 -1.03 12.74
CA LYS A 92 -10.81 -0.95 11.41
C LYS A 92 -9.81 -0.55 10.34
N ILE A 93 -8.87 0.35 10.65
CA ILE A 93 -7.80 0.68 9.71
C ILE A 93 -6.88 -0.52 9.48
N LEU A 94 -6.57 -1.30 10.52
CA LEU A 94 -5.79 -2.52 10.37
C LEU A 94 -6.53 -3.56 9.50
N GLU A 95 -7.84 -3.74 9.72
CA GLU A 95 -8.70 -4.60 8.90
C GLU A 95 -8.69 -4.17 7.43
N VAL A 96 -8.86 -2.86 7.16
CA VAL A 96 -8.81 -2.30 5.80
C VAL A 96 -7.47 -2.58 5.13
N ILE A 97 -6.35 -2.33 5.81
CA ILE A 97 -5.00 -2.61 5.27
C ILE A 97 -4.86 -4.09 4.94
N GLY A 98 -5.26 -4.98 5.86
CA GLY A 98 -5.14 -6.42 5.69
C GLY A 98 -6.01 -6.98 4.56
N VAL A 99 -7.28 -6.57 4.48
CA VAL A 99 -8.20 -6.96 3.42
C VAL A 99 -7.72 -6.43 2.07
N THR A 100 -7.27 -5.18 2.03
CA THR A 100 -6.74 -4.57 0.80
C THR A 100 -5.52 -5.33 0.30
N ALA A 101 -4.55 -5.62 1.19
CA ALA A 101 -3.38 -6.41 0.84
C ALA A 101 -3.78 -7.78 0.28
N LEU A 102 -4.66 -8.52 0.96
CA LEU A 102 -5.10 -9.82 0.47
C LEU A 102 -5.74 -9.73 -0.91
N ILE A 103 -6.68 -8.80 -1.11
CA ILE A 103 -7.39 -8.64 -2.38
C ILE A 103 -6.40 -8.27 -3.50
N THR A 104 -5.53 -7.28 -3.29
CA THR A 104 -4.57 -6.85 -4.32
C THR A 104 -3.55 -7.96 -4.64
N GLY A 105 -3.09 -8.69 -3.63
CA GLY A 105 -2.19 -9.83 -3.79
C GLY A 105 -2.83 -10.97 -4.59
N VAL A 106 -4.07 -11.34 -4.26
CA VAL A 106 -4.80 -12.40 -4.97
C VAL A 106 -5.16 -11.99 -6.40
N VAL A 107 -5.64 -10.75 -6.59
CA VAL A 107 -5.95 -10.23 -7.93
C VAL A 107 -4.71 -10.21 -8.81
N ASN A 108 -3.56 -9.76 -8.29
CA ASN A 108 -2.29 -9.83 -9.01
C ASN A 108 -1.91 -11.27 -9.37
N TYR A 109 -2.01 -12.19 -8.41
CA TYR A 109 -1.67 -13.60 -8.61
C TYR A 109 -2.47 -14.28 -9.73
N ILE A 110 -3.77 -13.95 -9.85
CA ILE A 110 -4.69 -14.55 -10.82
C ILE A 110 -4.60 -13.86 -12.19
N LEU A 111 -4.65 -12.52 -12.22
CA LEU A 111 -4.80 -11.76 -13.46
C LEU A 111 -3.46 -11.39 -14.12
N PHE A 112 -2.37 -11.30 -13.35
CA PHE A 112 -1.07 -10.83 -13.82
C PHE A 112 0.05 -11.81 -13.46
N PRO A 113 0.00 -13.07 -13.93
CA PRO A 113 0.94 -14.12 -13.49
C PRO A 113 2.40 -13.86 -13.89
N ALA A 114 2.63 -13.02 -14.91
CA ALA A 114 3.97 -12.65 -15.37
C ALA A 114 4.58 -11.47 -14.57
N SER A 115 3.82 -10.83 -13.68
CA SER A 115 4.23 -9.61 -13.00
C SER A 115 4.38 -9.83 -11.50
N ALA A 116 5.37 -9.18 -10.89
CA ALA A 116 5.49 -9.09 -9.44
C ALA A 116 4.85 -7.79 -8.92
N LEU A 117 4.18 -7.86 -7.77
CA LEU A 117 3.57 -6.73 -7.07
C LEU A 117 4.31 -6.43 -5.76
N CYS A 118 4.50 -5.14 -5.48
CA CYS A 118 5.34 -4.59 -4.42
C CYS A 118 4.89 -3.15 -4.20
N GLY A 119 4.47 -2.76 -3.00
CA GLY A 119 4.04 -1.39 -2.71
C GLY A 119 2.69 -1.29 -2.02
N ALA A 120 2.51 -0.19 -1.28
CA ALA A 120 1.28 0.14 -0.56
C ALA A 120 0.22 0.87 -1.41
N SER A 121 0.39 0.97 -2.74
CA SER A 121 -0.50 1.77 -3.60
C SER A 121 -1.98 1.33 -3.53
N GLY A 122 -2.24 0.02 -3.36
CA GLY A 122 -3.59 -0.48 -3.08
C GLY A 122 -4.18 0.06 -1.78
N VAL A 123 -3.37 0.11 -0.72
CA VAL A 123 -3.77 0.68 0.59
C VAL A 123 -4.02 2.19 0.47
N VAL A 124 -3.16 2.91 -0.24
CA VAL A 124 -3.35 4.33 -0.56
C VAL A 124 -4.68 4.54 -1.26
N PHE A 125 -4.97 3.75 -2.29
CA PHE A 125 -6.24 3.82 -3.01
C PHE A 125 -7.43 3.57 -2.08
N ALA A 126 -7.39 2.53 -1.26
CA ALA A 126 -8.43 2.25 -0.28
C ALA A 126 -8.64 3.42 0.71
N PHE A 127 -7.57 4.06 1.17
CA PHE A 127 -7.66 5.22 2.05
C PHE A 127 -8.31 6.42 1.35
N ILE A 128 -7.94 6.70 0.11
CA ILE A 128 -8.56 7.80 -0.65
C ILE A 128 -10.06 7.51 -0.85
N LEU A 129 -10.44 6.28 -1.22
CA LEU A 129 -11.84 5.91 -1.33
C LEU A 129 -12.58 6.06 0.00
N LEU A 130 -12.03 5.55 1.10
CA LEU A 130 -12.63 5.70 2.44
C LEU A 130 -12.81 7.17 2.81
N THR A 131 -11.80 8.01 2.59
CA THR A 131 -11.92 9.45 2.85
C THR A 131 -13.02 10.10 2.03
N SER A 132 -13.19 9.72 0.75
CA SER A 132 -14.30 10.24 -0.06
C SER A 132 -15.68 9.86 0.47
N PHE A 133 -15.80 8.74 1.22
CA PHE A 133 -17.04 8.29 1.85
C PHE A 133 -17.27 8.83 3.26
N THR A 134 -16.27 9.44 3.88
CA THR A 134 -16.37 9.83 5.30
C THR A 134 -17.56 10.76 5.59
N ASN A 135 -17.96 11.64 4.69
CA ASN A 135 -19.00 12.66 4.94
C ASN A 135 -20.23 12.51 4.03
N VAL A 136 -20.51 11.29 3.57
CA VAL A 136 -21.58 11.02 2.61
C VAL A 136 -22.91 10.80 3.31
N ARG A 137 -23.97 11.43 2.79
CA ARG A 137 -25.34 11.20 3.26
C ARG A 137 -25.87 9.91 2.66
N TYR A 138 -26.71 9.20 3.42
CA TYR A 138 -27.31 7.95 2.98
C TYR A 138 -28.04 8.14 1.63
N GLY A 139 -27.64 7.38 0.61
CA GLY A 139 -28.21 7.43 -0.75
C GLY A 139 -27.48 8.32 -1.75
N GLU A 140 -26.40 9.00 -1.37
CA GLU A 140 -25.58 9.82 -2.28
C GLU A 140 -24.27 9.10 -2.65
N ILE A 141 -23.86 9.16 -3.92
CA ILE A 141 -22.51 8.78 -4.34
C ILE A 141 -21.75 10.08 -4.64
N PRO A 142 -20.67 10.41 -3.90
CA PRO A 142 -19.91 11.61 -4.17
C PRO A 142 -19.30 11.57 -5.56
N LEU A 143 -19.42 12.66 -6.30
CA LEU A 143 -18.68 12.81 -7.55
C LEU A 143 -17.17 12.67 -7.32
N THR A 144 -16.67 13.11 -6.17
CA THR A 144 -15.26 12.94 -5.78
C THR A 144 -14.84 11.47 -5.72
N PHE A 145 -15.70 10.57 -5.23
CA PHE A 145 -15.44 9.13 -5.24
C PHE A 145 -15.29 8.61 -6.67
N ILE A 146 -16.24 8.96 -7.55
CA ILE A 146 -16.23 8.51 -8.95
C ILE A 146 -14.96 9.00 -9.66
N LEU A 147 -14.65 10.29 -9.51
CA LEU A 147 -13.46 10.89 -10.12
C LEU A 147 -12.16 10.28 -9.61
N VAL A 148 -12.04 10.09 -8.30
CA VAL A 148 -10.87 9.42 -7.70
C VAL A 148 -10.75 7.99 -8.24
N ALA A 149 -11.85 7.23 -8.23
CA ALA A 149 -11.84 5.85 -8.72
C ALA A 149 -11.41 5.80 -10.19
N LEU A 150 -11.94 6.68 -11.05
CA LEU A 150 -11.56 6.74 -12.46
C LEU A 150 -10.09 7.11 -12.66
N VAL A 151 -9.58 8.12 -11.93
CA VAL A 151 -8.18 8.54 -12.05
C VAL A 151 -7.23 7.44 -11.58
N PHE A 152 -7.48 6.84 -10.41
CA PHE A 152 -6.61 5.80 -9.86
C PHE A 152 -6.70 4.49 -10.65
N ILE A 153 -7.91 4.03 -11.00
CA ILE A 153 -8.06 2.84 -11.84
C ILE A 153 -7.43 3.08 -13.21
N GLY A 154 -7.62 4.27 -13.79
CA GLY A 154 -6.98 4.66 -15.04
C GLY A 154 -5.47 4.60 -14.97
N GLN A 155 -4.87 5.10 -13.89
CA GLN A 155 -3.42 5.00 -13.67
C GLN A 155 -2.96 3.54 -13.54
N GLN A 156 -3.62 2.72 -12.71
CA GLN A 156 -3.26 1.32 -12.52
C GLN A 156 -3.39 0.49 -13.82
N VAL A 157 -4.43 0.74 -14.61
CA VAL A 157 -4.64 0.10 -15.92
C VAL A 157 -3.57 0.56 -16.91
N ALA A 158 -3.25 1.86 -16.93
CA ALA A 158 -2.22 2.38 -17.82
C ALA A 158 -0.83 1.81 -17.49
N GLU A 159 -0.47 1.74 -16.21
CA GLU A 159 0.77 1.12 -15.76
C GLU A 159 0.81 -0.38 -16.10
N GLY A 160 -0.31 -1.09 -15.88
CA GLY A 160 -0.40 -2.53 -16.17
C GLY A 160 -0.40 -2.90 -17.66
N LEU A 161 -0.91 -2.03 -18.54
CA LEU A 161 -1.03 -2.29 -19.98
C LEU A 161 0.07 -1.65 -20.84
N PHE A 162 0.58 -0.48 -20.48
CA PHE A 162 1.51 0.27 -21.34
C PHE A 162 2.98 0.17 -20.90
N LEU A 163 3.25 -0.18 -19.63
CA LEU A 163 4.63 -0.40 -19.15
C LEU A 163 5.07 -1.87 -19.23
N SER A 164 4.18 -2.79 -19.63
CA SER A 164 4.49 -4.21 -19.85
C SER A 164 5.26 -4.48 -21.14
N ASP A 165 5.20 -3.58 -22.13
CA ASP A 165 5.61 -3.89 -23.50
C ASP A 165 7.03 -3.44 -23.88
N ASN A 166 7.76 -2.72 -23.01
CA ASN A 166 9.12 -2.30 -23.33
C ASN A 166 10.03 -2.33 -22.09
N ILE A 167 11.05 -3.19 -22.16
CA ILE A 167 12.30 -3.24 -21.36
C ILE A 167 12.26 -4.22 -20.15
N SER A 168 12.83 -5.42 -20.36
CA SER A 168 13.70 -6.10 -19.38
C SER A 168 13.13 -6.44 -17.98
N GLN A 169 11.98 -7.11 -17.91
CA GLN A 169 11.33 -7.53 -16.65
C GLN A 169 12.07 -8.61 -15.81
N PHE A 170 13.27 -9.05 -16.19
CA PHE A 170 14.07 -9.97 -15.35
C PHE A 170 15.13 -9.28 -14.47
N LEU A 171 15.33 -7.96 -14.56
CA LEU A 171 16.40 -7.26 -13.81
C LEU A 171 15.92 -6.07 -12.96
N GLN A 172 14.61 -5.86 -12.82
CA GLN A 172 14.05 -4.70 -12.09
C GLN A 172 12.85 -5.06 -11.22
N GLY A 173 12.89 -6.22 -10.57
CA GLY A 173 11.97 -6.55 -9.49
C GLY A 173 12.27 -5.71 -8.25
N CYS A 174 11.57 -4.58 -8.12
CA CYS A 174 11.65 -3.59 -7.05
C CYS A 174 12.95 -2.77 -6.95
N VAL A 175 13.27 -2.00 -8.00
CA VAL A 175 14.03 -0.74 -7.90
C VAL A 175 13.13 0.43 -8.29
#